data_AF-A0A356GPG4-F1
#
_entry.id   AF-A0A356GPG4-F1
#
_cell.length_a   1.000
_cell.length_b   1.000
_cell.length_c   1.000
_cell.angle_alpha   90.00
_cell.angle_beta   90.00
_cell.angle_gamma   90.00
#
_symmetry.space_group_name_H-M   'P 1'
#
loop_
_entity.id
_entity.type
_entity.pdbx_description
1 polymer ?
#
loop_
_entity_poly.entity_id
_entity_poly.type
_entity_poly.pdbx_seq_one_letter_code
_entity_poly.pdbx_strand_id
1 'polypeptide(L)' 'GVMNTFASMAEAGDANLAAIAPGVASALACTLAGLVVAIPALFAYSYLTGNIKDLSAEMNMFIDEFLLKIEEGEGEPA' A
#
# COMPACT_ATOMS: atom_id res chain seq x y z
N GLY A 1 -6.56 -17.00 -15.35
CA GLY A 1 -7.74 -17.13 -16.22
C GLY A 1 -7.30 -17.41 -17.65
N VAL A 2 -6.97 -16.34 -18.38
CA VAL A 2 -6.60 -16.36 -19.80
C VAL A 2 -5.61 -17.46 -20.20
N MET A 3 -4.51 -17.65 -19.46
CA MET A 3 -3.51 -18.69 -19.78
C MET A 3 -4.09 -20.12 -19.75
N ASN A 4 -4.95 -20.42 -18.78
CA ASN A 4 -5.57 -21.75 -18.68
C ASN A 4 -6.56 -21.99 -19.82
N THR A 5 -7.27 -20.93 -20.23
CA THR A 5 -8.16 -20.96 -21.39
C THR A 5 -7.40 -21.21 -22.68
N PHE A 6 -6.27 -20.52 -22.90
CA PHE A 6 -5.42 -20.77 -24.08
C PHE A 6 -4.77 -22.17 -24.09
N ALA A 7 -4.40 -22.71 -22.92
CA ALA A 7 -3.89 -24.08 -22.81
C ALA A 7 -4.94 -25.11 -23.27
N SER A 8 -6.18 -24.99 -22.75
CA SER A 8 -7.28 -25.89 -23.12
C SER A 8 -7.67 -25.82 -24.60
N MET A 9 -7.47 -24.67 -25.25
CA MET A 9 -7.70 -24.52 -26.69
C MET A 9 -6.59 -25.16 -27.54
N ALA A 10 -5.34 -25.04 -27.09
CA ALA A 10 -4.21 -25.68 -27.77
C ALA A 10 -4.33 -27.21 -27.74
N GLU A 11 -4.87 -27.77 -26.65
CA GLU A 11 -5.18 -29.19 -26.53
C GLU A 11 -6.38 -29.62 -27.39
N ALA A 12 -7.40 -28.76 -27.53
CA ALA A 12 -8.58 -29.03 -28.34
C ALA A 12 -8.35 -28.92 -29.85
N GLY A 13 -7.26 -28.27 -30.29
CA GLY A 13 -6.89 -28.14 -31.71
C GLY A 13 -7.82 -27.25 -32.56
N ASP A 14 -8.86 -26.67 -31.96
CA ASP A 14 -9.82 -25.76 -32.62
C ASP A 14 -9.90 -24.42 -31.88
N ALA A 15 -9.74 -23.33 -32.62
CA ALA A 15 -9.72 -21.98 -32.08
C ALA A 15 -11.14 -21.40 -32.00
N ASN A 16 -11.97 -21.97 -31.13
CA ASN A 16 -13.32 -21.49 -30.91
C ASN A 16 -13.33 -20.20 -30.05
N LEU A 17 -13.56 -19.03 -30.67
CA LEU A 17 -13.61 -17.74 -29.97
C LEU A 17 -14.60 -17.72 -28.80
N ALA A 18 -15.71 -18.48 -28.87
CA ALA A 18 -16.68 -18.54 -27.79
C ALA A 18 -16.10 -19.19 -26.52
N ALA A 19 -15.14 -20.10 -26.66
CA ALA A 19 -14.47 -20.76 -25.53
C ALA A 19 -13.46 -19.83 -24.82
N ILE A 20 -13.03 -18.73 -25.43
CA ILE A 20 -12.12 -17.73 -24.82
C ILE A 20 -12.85 -16.77 -23.88
N ALA A 21 -14.10 -16.43 -24.20
CA ALA A 21 -14.90 -15.43 -23.49
C ALA A 21 -14.85 -15.55 -21.95
N PRO A 22 -15.08 -16.73 -21.33
CA PRO A 22 -15.00 -16.87 -19.87
C PRO A 22 -13.57 -16.67 -19.30
N GLY A 23 -12.54 -17.03 -20.07
CA GLY A 23 -11.13 -16.85 -19.69
C GLY A 23 -10.74 -15.39 -19.53
N VAL A 24 -11.22 -14.55 -20.45
CA VAL A 24 -10.98 -13.10 -20.43
C VAL A 24 -11.79 -12.41 -19.34
N ALA A 25 -13.06 -12.78 -19.16
CA ALA A 25 -13.91 -12.23 -18.11
C ALA A 25 -13.31 -12.45 -16.71
N SER A 26 -12.80 -13.66 -16.44
CA SER A 26 -12.16 -13.97 -15.15
C SER A 26 -10.88 -13.17 -14.91
N ALA A 27 -10.10 -12.87 -15.95
CA ALA A 27 -8.91 -12.04 -15.82
C ALA A 27 -9.25 -10.58 -15.51
N LEU A 28 -10.27 -10.02 -16.16
CA LEU A 28 -10.75 -8.68 -15.85
C LEU A 28 -11.28 -8.57 -14.41
N ALA A 29 -12.01 -9.58 -13.94
CA ALA A 29 -12.47 -9.63 -12.56
C ALA A 29 -11.31 -9.64 -11.55
N CYS A 30 -10.23 -10.38 -11.83
CA CYS A 30 -9.03 -10.39 -11.00
C CYS A 30 -8.36 -9.00 -10.92
N THR A 31 -8.23 -8.32 -12.06
CA THR A 31 -7.69 -6.95 -12.11
C THR A 31 -8.56 -5.98 -11.31
N LEU A 32 -9.89 -6.07 -11.45
CA LEU A 32 -10.82 -5.25 -10.68
C LEU A 32 -10.68 -5.51 -9.17
N ALA A 33 -10.60 -6.78 -8.76
CA ALA A 33 -10.40 -7.15 -7.37
C ALA A 33 -9.08 -6.59 -6.82
N GLY A 34 -8.00 -6.64 -7.61
CA GLY A 34 -6.72 -6.03 -7.26
C GLY A 34 -6.81 -4.53 -7.05
N LEU A 35 -7.52 -3.80 -7.92
CA LEU A 35 -7.75 -2.36 -7.78
C LEU A 35 -8.59 -2.02 -6.54
N VAL A 36 -9.62 -2.81 -6.25
CA VAL A 36 -10.46 -2.65 -5.05
C VAL A 36 -9.65 -2.78 -3.76
N VAL A 37 -8.64 -3.66 -3.73
CA VAL A 37 -7.75 -3.82 -2.57
C VAL A 37 -6.64 -2.76 -2.54
N ALA A 38 -6.11 -2.35 -3.69
CA ALA A 38 -4.99 -1.42 -3.77
C ALA A 38 -5.34 -0.02 -3.26
N ILE A 39 -6.54 0.50 -3.57
CA ILE A 39 -6.94 1.86 -3.18
C ILE A 39 -6.99 2.01 -1.65
N PRO A 40 -7.69 1.15 -0.88
CA PRO A 40 -7.69 1.21 0.58
C PRO A 40 -6.30 1.02 1.19
N ALA A 41 -5.46 0.15 0.63
CA ALA A 41 -4.10 -0.07 1.12
C ALA A 41 -3.25 1.20 1.03
N LEU A 42 -3.40 1.97 -0.06
CA LEU A 42 -2.71 3.26 -0.22
C LEU A 42 -3.18 4.30 0.80
N PHE A 43 -4.49 4.39 1.06
CA PHE A 43 -5.01 5.28 2.11
C PHE A 43 -4.49 4.90 3.49
N ALA A 44 -4.49 3.60 3.84
CA ALA A 44 -3.96 3.12 5.11
C ALA A 44 -2.47 3.44 5.28
N TYR A 45 -1.67 3.25 4.22
CA TYR A 45 -0.26 3.61 4.22
C TYR A 45 -0.04 5.10 4.46
N SER A 46 -0.80 5.96 3.76
CA SER A 46 -0.68 7.41 3.92
C SER A 46 -1.11 7.87 5.31
N TYR A 47 -2.17 7.29 5.86
CA TYR A 47 -2.66 7.58 7.21
C TYR A 47 -1.62 7.20 8.27
N LEU A 48 -1.09 5.98 8.21
CA LEU A 48 -0.11 5.50 9.17
C LEU A 48 1.19 6.30 9.10
N THR A 49 1.63 6.65 7.89
CA THR A 49 2.79 7.52 7.68
C THR A 49 2.58 8.92 8.25
N GLY A 50 1.36 9.48 8.15
CA GLY A 50 1.00 10.74 8.79
C GLY A 50 1.18 10.67 10.32
N ASN A 51 0.56 9.68 10.95
CA ASN A 51 0.64 9.49 12.41
C ASN A 51 2.08 9.29 12.90
N ILE A 52 2.91 8.56 12.16
CA ILE A 52 4.33 8.38 12.51
C ILE A 52 5.08 9.71 12.46
N LYS A 53 4.79 10.56 11.46
CA LYS A 53 5.40 11.89 11.37
C LYS A 53 4.97 12.79 12.52
N ASP A 54 3.69 12.79 12.87
CA ASP A 54 3.17 13.60 13.96
C ASP A 54 3.80 13.18 15.30
N LEU A 55 3.86 11.87 15.57
CA LEU A 55 4.53 11.34 16.75
C LEU A 55 6.02 11.68 16.78
N SER A 56 6.69 11.60 15.63
CA SER A 56 8.10 11.99 15.52
C SER A 56 8.31 13.49 15.77
N ALA A 57 7.40 14.33 15.27
CA ALA A 57 7.45 15.77 15.50
C ALA A 57 7.28 16.10 16.99
N GLU A 58 6.32 15.45 17.66
CA GLU A 58 6.12 15.59 19.11
C GLU A 58 7.35 15.18 19.92
N MET A 59 7.99 14.07 19.55
CA MET A 59 9.23 13.63 20.17
C MET A 59 10.38 14.63 19.96
N ASN A 60 10.52 15.22 18.77
CA ASN A 60 11.53 16.26 18.52
C ASN A 60 11.27 17.52 19.36
N MET A 61 10.01 17.97 19.45
CA MET A 61 9.65 19.10 20.31
C MET A 61 9.99 18.84 21.78
N PHE A 62 9.73 17.62 22.27
CA PHE A 62 10.10 17.23 23.63
C PHE A 62 11.61 17.26 23.86
N ILE A 63 12.40 16.78 22.89
CA ILE A 63 13.87 16.82 22.98
C ILE A 63 14.37 18.26 23.00
N ASP A 64 13.86 19.12 22.13
CA ASP A 64 14.25 20.53 22.09
C ASP A 64 13.94 21.23 23.42
N GLU A 65 12.75 21.02 24.00
CA GLU A 65 12.42 21.60 25.31
C GLU A 65 13.25 21.01 26.45
N PHE A 66 13.57 19.72 26.39
CA PHE A 66 14.43 19.07 27.37
C PHE A 66 15.87 19.62 27.33
N LEU A 67 16.42 19.83 26.13
CA LEU A 67 17.74 20.43 25.93
C LEU A 67 17.78 21.87 26.44
N LEU A 68 16.78 22.68 26.11
CA LEU A 68 16.66 24.06 26.60
C LEU A 68 16.65 24.12 28.13
N LYS A 69 15.91 23.22 28.80
CA LYS A 69 15.89 23.15 30.28
C LYS A 69 17.23 22.75 30.89
N ILE A 70 18.01 21.90 30.22
CA ILE A 70 19.36 21.55 30.68
C ILE A 70 20.29 22.76 30.55
N GLU A 71 20.24 23.47 29.42
CA GLU A 71 21.05 24.68 29.19
C GLU A 71 20.70 25.80 30.20
N GLU A 72 19.42 25.99 30.51
CA GLU A 72 19.00 26.94 31.56
C GLU A 72 19.47 26.50 32.96
N GLY A 73 19.52 25.19 33.24
CA GLY A 73 20.02 24.64 34.50
C GLY A 73 21.53 24.80 34.72
N GLU A 74 22.31 25.01 33.66
CA GLU A 74 23.74 25.36 33.75
C GLU A 74 23.99 26.88 33.88
N GLY A 75 22.94 27.71 33.75
CA GLY A 75 23.00 29.16 33.73
C GLY A 75 22.86 29.86 35.10
N GLU A 76 22.80 29.14 36.22
CA GLU A 76 22.76 29.73 37.56
C GLU A 76 24.20 29.91 38.10
N PRO A 77 24.82 31.12 38.03
CA PRO A 77 26.00 31.42 38.81
C PRO A 77 25.60 31.47 40.28
N ALA A 78 26.23 30.59 41.08
CA ALA A 78 26.17 30.60 42.55
C ALA A 78 26.54 31.95 43.16
#